data_AF-X0UTS4-F1
#
_entry.id   AF-X0UTS4-F1
#
_cell.length_a   1.000
_cell.length_b   1.000
_cell.length_c   1.000
_cell.angle_alpha   90.00
_cell.angle_beta   90.00
_cell.angle_gamma   90.00
#
_symmetry.space_group_name_H-M   'P 1'
#
loop_
_entity.id
_entity.type
_entity.pdbx_description
1 polymer ?
#
loop_
_entity_poly.entity_id
_entity_poly.type
_entity_poly.pdbx_seq_one_letter_code
_entity_poly.pdbx_strand_id
1 'polypeptide(L)'
;IRLLEKVSPNQAGKLPRDSDIAIKTRGVKRLIGDIREIFESEPLIAERMLEELESQDPLSIDVKRYRLLKSLIKMYQGANSRYLNFYGPPGTITTVPYYQVMQSREKSAANQKELDLNGKTVFVGISERLRPEQKDSFHTAFSQSSGLGISGVEIMATAFANLLEDMPVRPLGFGGYLATIFLWGMLLGIFCRLFPTVISAVGVMGMSALFLIAAQYNFKNTGSWYPLVIPLFFQAPLAFFGALAIEHFRLLKQTLEKLRMEKDLSMARDVQT
;
A
#
# COMPACT_ATOMS: atom_id res chain seq x y z
N ILE A 1 3.55 -27.01 9.53
CA ILE A 1 4.68 -27.98 9.58
C ILE A 1 4.63 -28.93 8.40
N ARG A 2 3.57 -29.72 8.18
CA ARG A 2 3.47 -30.64 7.01
C ARG A 2 3.78 -30.00 5.65
N LEU A 3 3.28 -28.80 5.38
CA LEU A 3 3.60 -28.05 4.14
C LEU A 3 5.10 -27.71 4.04
N LEU A 4 5.71 -27.32 5.15
CA LEU A 4 7.14 -27.02 5.24
C LEU A 4 7.98 -28.29 5.08
N GLU A 5 7.56 -29.43 5.64
CA GLU A 5 8.24 -30.73 5.49
C GLU A 5 8.36 -31.16 4.03
N LYS A 6 7.34 -30.88 3.21
CA LYS A 6 7.38 -31.17 1.78
C LYS A 6 8.37 -30.28 1.01
N VAL A 7 8.45 -29.01 1.39
CA VAL A 7 9.20 -27.98 0.64
C VAL A 7 10.66 -27.90 1.09
N SER A 8 10.93 -28.02 2.39
CA SER A 8 12.26 -27.98 3.00
C SER A 8 12.31 -28.91 4.21
N PRO A 9 12.53 -30.23 4.00
CA PRO A 9 12.60 -31.22 5.08
C PRO A 9 13.65 -30.88 6.14
N ASN A 10 14.80 -30.33 5.71
CA ASN A 10 15.91 -29.95 6.59
C ASN A 10 15.51 -28.86 7.59
N GLN A 11 14.77 -27.84 7.14
CA GLN A 11 14.29 -26.76 8.01
C GLN A 11 13.11 -27.22 8.86
N ALA A 12 12.23 -28.06 8.32
CA ALA A 12 11.08 -28.57 9.05
C ALA A 12 11.48 -29.38 10.29
N GLY A 13 12.63 -30.07 10.24
CA GLY A 13 13.20 -30.78 11.40
C GLY A 13 13.56 -29.90 12.60
N LYS A 14 13.69 -28.57 12.41
CA LYS A 14 13.93 -27.61 13.50
C LYS A 14 12.67 -27.27 14.29
N LEU A 15 11.50 -27.47 13.70
CA LEU A 15 10.21 -27.21 14.32
C LEU A 15 9.67 -28.48 15.01
N PRO A 16 9.02 -28.35 16.19
CA PRO A 16 8.33 -29.49 16.77
C PRO A 16 7.20 -29.96 15.86
N ARG A 17 7.03 -31.28 15.68
CA ARG A 17 5.99 -31.85 14.80
C ARG A 17 4.57 -31.59 15.26
N ASP A 18 4.37 -31.41 16.56
CA ASP A 18 3.09 -31.16 17.19
C ASP A 18 3.02 -29.70 17.67
N SER A 19 2.05 -28.96 17.16
CA SER A 19 1.82 -27.55 17.50
C SER A 19 1.39 -27.35 18.96
N ASP A 20 0.60 -28.27 19.52
CA ASP A 20 0.07 -28.12 20.88
C ASP A 20 1.18 -28.36 21.90
N ILE A 21 2.06 -29.33 21.62
CA ILE A 21 3.26 -29.56 22.40
C ILE A 21 4.23 -28.40 22.22
N ALA A 22 4.43 -27.89 20.99
CA ALA A 22 5.30 -26.74 20.75
C ALA A 22 4.89 -25.51 21.57
N ILE A 23 3.59 -25.18 21.58
CA ILE A 23 3.05 -24.03 22.29
C ILE A 23 3.21 -24.20 23.80
N LYS A 24 2.90 -25.38 24.35
CA LYS A 24 3.02 -25.65 25.79
C LYS A 24 4.48 -25.64 26.28
N THR A 25 5.41 -26.16 25.48
CA THR A 25 6.78 -26.41 25.93
C THR A 25 7.74 -25.26 25.63
N ARG A 26 7.62 -24.62 24.46
CA ARG A 26 8.51 -23.53 24.02
C ARG A 26 7.89 -22.14 24.18
N GLY A 27 6.56 -22.05 24.24
CA GLY A 27 5.82 -20.79 24.20
C GLY A 27 5.66 -20.24 22.79
N VAL A 28 4.56 -19.52 22.56
CA VAL A 28 4.16 -18.98 21.24
C VAL A 28 5.23 -18.06 20.66
N LYS A 29 5.83 -17.18 21.48
CA LYS A 29 6.84 -16.21 21.03
C LYS A 29 8.07 -16.88 20.42
N ARG A 30 8.58 -17.95 21.06
CA ARG A 30 9.75 -18.67 20.56
C ARG A 30 9.42 -19.39 19.25
N LEU A 31 8.23 -20.01 19.16
CA LEU A 31 7.80 -20.66 17.93
C LEU A 31 7.69 -19.68 16.75
N ILE A 32 7.15 -18.47 16.97
CA ILE A 32 7.12 -17.42 15.95
C ILE A 32 8.54 -17.05 15.50
N GLY A 33 9.47 -16.93 16.45
CA GLY A 33 10.89 -16.67 16.17
C GLY A 33 11.54 -17.78 15.35
N ASP A 34 11.38 -19.05 15.75
CA ASP A 34 11.94 -20.22 15.06
C ASP A 34 11.42 -20.30 13.60
N ILE A 35 10.13 -20.04 13.37
CA ILE A 35 9.55 -20.02 12.02
C ILE A 35 10.11 -18.83 11.22
N ARG A 36 10.25 -17.66 11.84
CA ARG A 36 10.79 -16.48 11.18
C ARG A 36 12.23 -16.71 10.72
N GLU A 37 13.06 -17.30 11.57
CA GLU A 37 14.45 -17.65 11.24
C GLU A 37 14.54 -18.58 10.03
N ILE A 38 13.63 -19.55 9.92
CA ILE A 38 13.54 -20.43 8.74
C ILE A 38 13.28 -19.61 7.47
N PHE A 39 12.30 -18.71 7.49
CA PHE A 39 11.97 -17.84 6.34
C PHE A 39 13.10 -16.88 5.97
N GLU A 40 13.88 -16.41 6.95
CA GLU A 40 15.04 -15.56 6.69
C GLU A 40 16.24 -16.36 6.15
N SER A 41 16.39 -17.62 6.56
CA SER A 41 17.49 -18.49 6.10
C SER A 41 17.34 -18.98 4.66
N GLU A 42 16.10 -19.13 4.16
CA GLU A 42 15.80 -19.62 2.82
C GLU A 42 14.83 -18.67 2.08
N PRO A 43 15.33 -17.68 1.32
CA PRO A 43 14.48 -16.64 0.71
C PRO A 43 13.36 -17.16 -0.19
N LEU A 44 13.58 -18.29 -0.87
CA LEU A 44 12.62 -18.90 -1.80
C LEU A 44 11.61 -19.84 -1.13
N ILE A 45 11.69 -20.05 0.19
CA ILE A 45 10.84 -21.02 0.89
C ILE A 45 9.36 -20.63 0.82
N ALA A 46 9.08 -19.33 0.92
CA ALA A 46 7.72 -18.82 0.85
C ALA A 46 7.09 -19.07 -0.52
N GLU A 47 7.84 -18.86 -1.61
CA GLU A 47 7.37 -19.06 -2.99
C GLU A 47 7.08 -20.54 -3.23
N ARG A 48 7.99 -21.43 -2.87
CA ARG A 48 7.79 -22.88 -2.98
C ARG A 48 6.64 -23.38 -2.12
N MET A 49 6.45 -22.83 -0.93
CA MET A 49 5.30 -23.16 -0.07
C MET A 49 3.97 -22.69 -0.66
N LEU A 50 3.95 -21.55 -1.36
CA LEU A 50 2.76 -21.08 -2.06
C LEU A 50 2.47 -21.95 -3.29
N GLU A 51 3.50 -22.29 -4.07
CA GLU A 51 3.37 -23.21 -5.23
C GLU A 51 2.85 -24.59 -4.79
N GLU A 52 3.39 -25.17 -3.72
CA GLU A 52 2.90 -26.45 -3.17
C GLU A 52 1.51 -26.33 -2.53
N LEU A 53 1.11 -25.14 -2.08
CA LEU A 53 -0.25 -24.90 -1.60
C LEU A 53 -1.24 -24.77 -2.77
N GLU A 54 -0.82 -24.20 -3.89
CA GLU A 54 -1.61 -24.05 -5.12
C GLU A 54 -1.69 -25.35 -5.94
N SER A 55 -0.69 -26.22 -5.85
CA SER A 55 -0.66 -27.54 -6.51
C SER A 55 -1.59 -28.58 -5.86
N GLN A 56 -2.03 -28.34 -4.62
CA GLN A 56 -2.98 -29.21 -3.94
C GLN A 56 -4.40 -29.03 -4.49
N ASP A 57 -5.11 -30.13 -4.70
CA ASP A 57 -6.46 -30.14 -5.27
C ASP A 57 -7.40 -29.20 -4.47
N PRO A 58 -7.97 -28.16 -5.09
CA PRO A 58 -8.90 -27.22 -4.44
C PRO A 58 -10.11 -27.89 -3.78
N LEU A 59 -10.49 -29.10 -4.21
CA LEU A 59 -11.58 -29.89 -3.62
C LEU A 59 -11.18 -30.57 -2.29
N SER A 60 -9.88 -30.69 -2.02
CA SER A 60 -9.34 -31.38 -0.85
C SER A 60 -9.04 -30.47 0.34
N ILE A 61 -8.84 -29.17 0.11
CA ILE A 61 -8.53 -28.17 1.14
C ILE A 61 -9.75 -27.28 1.39
N ASP A 62 -10.20 -27.20 2.64
CA ASP A 62 -11.15 -26.18 3.09
C ASP A 62 -10.66 -24.77 2.72
N VAL A 63 -11.49 -24.00 2.02
CA VAL A 63 -11.18 -22.65 1.51
C VAL A 63 -10.69 -21.73 2.63
N LYS A 64 -11.24 -21.85 3.85
CA LYS A 64 -10.79 -21.05 5.00
C LYS A 64 -9.37 -21.41 5.40
N ARG A 65 -9.06 -22.71 5.45
CA ARG A 65 -7.71 -23.22 5.76
C ARG A 65 -6.70 -22.82 4.70
N TYR A 66 -7.05 -22.90 3.41
CA TYR A 66 -6.22 -22.42 2.30
C TYR A 66 -5.85 -20.94 2.51
N ARG A 67 -6.86 -20.09 2.73
CA ARG A 67 -6.66 -18.66 2.95
C ARG A 67 -5.76 -18.40 4.15
N LEU A 68 -6.02 -19.06 5.28
CA LEU A 68 -5.22 -18.88 6.50
C LEU A 68 -3.75 -19.28 6.28
N LEU A 69 -3.49 -20.41 5.62
CA LEU A 69 -2.13 -20.84 5.30
C LEU A 69 -1.42 -19.85 4.38
N LYS A 70 -2.11 -19.38 3.32
CA LYS A 70 -1.58 -18.36 2.41
C LYS A 70 -1.21 -17.08 3.17
N SER A 71 -2.10 -16.61 4.05
CA SER A 71 -1.88 -15.41 4.85
C SER A 71 -0.74 -15.58 5.86
N LEU A 72 -0.60 -16.76 6.49
CA LEU A 72 0.54 -17.07 7.36
C LEU A 72 1.87 -17.07 6.59
N ILE A 73 1.92 -17.70 5.41
CA ILE A 73 3.12 -17.71 4.58
C ILE A 73 3.50 -16.28 4.18
N LYS A 74 2.53 -15.48 3.73
CA LYS A 74 2.73 -14.06 3.39
C LYS A 74 3.14 -13.21 4.59
N MET A 75 2.60 -13.50 5.79
CA MET A 75 2.99 -12.85 7.03
C MET A 75 4.49 -13.07 7.32
N TYR A 76 4.95 -14.32 7.29
CA TYR A 76 6.36 -14.65 7.55
C TYR A 76 7.30 -14.26 6.40
N GLN A 77 6.83 -14.18 5.16
CA GLN A 77 7.61 -13.71 4.01
C GLN A 77 7.91 -12.20 4.06
N GLY A 78 6.95 -11.39 4.50
CA GLY A 78 7.07 -9.93 4.42
C GLY A 78 8.00 -9.30 5.45
N ALA A 79 8.06 -7.97 5.46
CA ALA A 79 8.91 -7.21 6.38
C ALA A 79 8.46 -7.32 7.85
N ASN A 80 9.38 -7.07 8.77
CA ASN A 80 9.16 -7.06 10.23
C ASN A 80 8.16 -6.00 10.70
N SER A 81 8.02 -4.92 9.92
CA SER A 81 7.06 -3.85 10.15
C SER A 81 6.27 -3.58 8.87
N ARG A 82 4.97 -3.35 8.99
CA ARG A 82 4.07 -3.07 7.86
C ARG A 82 3.23 -1.84 8.16
N TYR A 83 2.92 -1.07 7.12
CA TYR A 83 1.95 0.00 7.23
C TYR A 83 0.54 -0.59 7.31
N LEU A 84 -0.29 0.04 8.14
CA LEU A 84 -1.69 -0.34 8.28
C LEU A 84 -2.52 0.27 7.16
N ASN A 85 -3.37 -0.56 6.57
CA ASN A 85 -4.46 -0.18 5.72
C ASN A 85 -5.73 -0.10 6.57
N PHE A 86 -6.05 1.10 7.04
CA PHE A 86 -7.25 1.35 7.83
C PHE A 86 -8.50 1.22 6.95
N TYR A 87 -9.50 0.52 7.45
CA TYR A 87 -10.74 0.28 6.71
C TYR A 87 -11.70 1.48 6.71
N GLY A 88 -11.49 2.45 7.60
CA GLY A 88 -12.35 3.63 7.68
C GLY A 88 -12.21 4.42 8.99
N PRO A 89 -13.15 5.35 9.25
CA PRO A 89 -13.24 6.10 10.50
C PRO A 89 -13.48 5.20 11.73
N PRO A 90 -13.28 5.73 12.96
CA PRO A 90 -13.55 4.98 14.19
C PRO A 90 -14.94 4.32 14.21
N GLY A 91 -14.99 3.05 14.59
CA GLY A 91 -16.21 2.24 14.58
C GLY A 91 -16.54 1.60 13.23
N THR A 92 -15.61 1.60 12.27
CA THR A 92 -15.74 0.81 11.03
C THR A 92 -15.71 -0.68 11.34
N ILE A 93 -14.84 -1.09 12.27
CA ILE A 93 -14.87 -2.45 12.80
C ILE A 93 -15.99 -2.53 13.85
N THR A 94 -16.86 -3.53 13.71
CA THR A 94 -18.00 -3.73 14.60
C THR A 94 -17.53 -3.81 16.05
N THR A 95 -17.95 -2.82 16.84
CA THR A 95 -17.61 -2.71 18.26
C THR A 95 -18.87 -2.98 19.07
N VAL A 96 -18.81 -3.96 19.96
CA VAL A 96 -19.93 -4.31 20.86
C VAL A 96 -19.56 -3.87 22.27
N PRO A 97 -20.36 -3.00 22.92
CA PRO A 97 -20.13 -2.64 24.31
C PRO A 97 -20.19 -3.86 25.22
N TYR A 98 -19.26 -3.95 26.16
CA TYR A 98 -19.11 -5.10 27.06
C TYR A 98 -20.41 -5.45 27.82
N TYR A 99 -21.16 -4.44 28.27
CA TYR A 99 -22.42 -4.65 28.99
C TYR A 99 -23.49 -5.37 28.14
N GLN A 100 -23.49 -5.18 26.81
CA GLN A 100 -24.43 -5.87 25.91
C GLN A 100 -24.10 -7.36 25.81
N VAL A 101 -22.80 -7.69 25.79
CA VAL A 101 -22.33 -9.08 25.79
C VAL A 101 -22.72 -9.80 27.09
N MET A 102 -22.62 -9.10 28.24
CA MET A 102 -23.06 -9.65 29.52
C MET A 102 -24.57 -9.89 29.57
N GLN A 103 -25.37 -8.91 29.13
CA GLN A 103 -26.84 -9.01 29.14
C GLN A 103 -27.36 -10.09 28.18
N SER A 104 -26.72 -10.29 27.03
CA SER A 104 -27.10 -11.36 26.09
C SER A 104 -26.88 -12.77 26.67
N ARG A 105 -26.00 -12.92 27.67
CA ARG A 105 -25.80 -14.19 28.39
C ARG A 105 -26.89 -14.45 29.43
N GLU A 106 -27.45 -13.39 30.02
CA GLU A 106 -28.46 -13.48 31.08
C GLU A 106 -29.89 -13.61 30.53
N LYS A 107 -30.15 -13.07 29.33
CA LYS A 107 -31.47 -13.09 28.69
C LYS A 107 -31.48 -13.97 27.45
N SER A 108 -31.55 -15.29 27.61
CA SER A 108 -32.00 -16.23 26.55
C SER A 108 -33.51 -16.09 26.24
N ALA A 109 -34.09 -14.90 26.43
CA ALA A 109 -35.53 -14.65 26.32
C ALA A 109 -35.87 -14.09 24.93
N ALA A 110 -36.21 -15.02 24.03
CA ALA A 110 -37.14 -14.95 22.89
C ALA A 110 -37.13 -13.77 21.86
N ASN A 111 -36.42 -12.65 22.06
CA ASN A 111 -36.52 -11.49 21.16
C ASN A 111 -35.28 -10.58 21.07
N GLN A 112 -34.10 -11.00 21.57
CA GLN A 112 -32.85 -10.30 21.29
C GLN A 112 -32.03 -11.07 20.25
N LYS A 113 -31.55 -10.36 19.23
CA LYS A 113 -30.66 -10.91 18.19
C LYS A 113 -29.40 -11.41 18.89
N GLU A 114 -29.26 -12.73 19.02
CA GLU A 114 -28.09 -13.33 19.65
C GLU A 114 -26.82 -12.85 18.94
N LEU A 115 -25.83 -12.46 19.74
CA LEU A 115 -24.53 -12.06 19.23
C LEU A 115 -23.77 -13.31 18.78
N ASP A 116 -23.87 -13.63 17.48
CA ASP A 116 -23.12 -14.74 16.91
C ASP A 116 -21.63 -14.38 16.78
N LEU A 117 -20.81 -14.97 17.66
CA LEU A 117 -19.36 -14.86 17.66
C LEU A 117 -18.66 -16.08 17.04
N ASN A 118 -19.42 -17.05 16.53
CA ASN A 118 -18.83 -18.29 16.01
C ASN A 118 -17.94 -18.01 14.80
N GLY A 119 -16.70 -18.53 14.84
CA GLY A 119 -15.71 -18.35 13.79
C GLY A 119 -15.18 -16.92 13.63
N LYS A 120 -15.48 -16.01 14.57
CA LYS A 120 -14.96 -14.64 14.56
C LYS A 120 -13.75 -14.50 15.49
N THR A 121 -12.84 -13.60 15.13
CA THR A 121 -11.76 -13.17 16.03
C THR A 121 -12.24 -11.91 16.77
N VAL A 122 -12.23 -11.97 18.10
CA VAL A 122 -12.72 -10.87 18.95
C VAL A 122 -11.53 -10.23 19.65
N PHE A 123 -11.41 -8.91 19.50
CA PHE A 123 -10.44 -8.10 20.22
C PHE A 123 -11.14 -7.41 21.38
N VAL A 124 -10.65 -7.62 22.59
CA VAL A 124 -11.21 -7.05 23.82
C VAL A 124 -10.26 -5.96 24.30
N GLY A 125 -10.79 -4.75 24.46
CA GLY A 125 -10.01 -3.59 24.86
C GLY A 125 -10.90 -2.37 25.09
N ILE A 126 -10.26 -1.24 25.35
CA ILE A 126 -10.95 0.01 25.65
C ILE A 126 -11.27 0.72 24.33
N SER A 127 -12.51 1.15 24.16
CA SER A 127 -12.96 1.98 23.03
C SER A 127 -13.76 3.15 23.58
N GLU A 128 -13.05 4.21 23.98
CA GLU A 128 -13.65 5.39 24.60
C GLU A 128 -14.08 6.41 23.54
N ARG A 129 -15.36 6.78 23.55
CA ARG A 129 -15.93 7.79 22.63
C ARG A 129 -16.26 9.13 23.29
N LEU A 130 -16.26 9.19 24.63
CA LEU A 130 -16.98 10.22 25.40
C LEU A 130 -16.16 10.89 26.51
N ARG A 131 -14.85 10.61 26.64
CA ARG A 131 -14.01 11.22 27.70
C ARG A 131 -12.92 12.13 27.13
N PRO A 132 -12.61 13.27 27.77
CA PRO A 132 -11.54 14.18 27.33
C PRO A 132 -10.15 13.55 27.33
N GLU A 133 -9.91 12.51 28.15
CA GLU A 133 -8.58 11.97 28.38
C GLU A 133 -8.15 10.89 27.36
N GLN A 134 -9.04 10.41 26.49
CA GLN A 134 -8.82 9.48 25.36
C GLN A 134 -7.45 8.74 25.37
N LYS A 135 -7.14 7.99 26.44
CA LYS A 135 -5.77 7.47 26.67
C LYS A 135 -5.38 6.38 25.66
N ASP A 136 -6.38 5.76 25.05
CA ASP A 136 -6.24 4.71 24.04
C ASP A 136 -6.87 5.13 22.70
N SER A 137 -6.82 6.42 22.37
CA SER A 137 -7.21 6.96 21.05
C SER A 137 -6.00 7.50 20.31
N PHE A 138 -5.86 7.11 19.05
CA PHE A 138 -4.71 7.47 18.23
C PHE A 138 -5.11 8.37 17.06
N HIS A 139 -4.25 9.33 16.77
CA HIS A 139 -4.36 10.16 15.59
C HIS A 139 -3.94 9.37 14.34
N THR A 140 -4.82 9.25 13.36
CA THR A 140 -4.61 8.48 12.12
C THR A 140 -5.13 9.27 10.91
N ALA A 141 -4.96 8.72 9.70
CA ALA A 141 -5.53 9.30 8.47
C ALA A 141 -7.07 9.40 8.50
N PHE A 142 -7.73 8.72 9.43
CA PHE A 142 -9.18 8.70 9.60
C PHE A 142 -9.67 9.39 10.89
N SER A 143 -8.79 10.15 11.56
CA SER A 143 -9.19 10.96 12.71
C SER A 143 -10.21 12.03 12.30
N GLN A 144 -11.25 12.17 13.12
CA GLN A 144 -12.35 13.08 12.85
C GLN A 144 -12.14 14.46 13.50
N SER A 145 -12.74 15.50 12.92
CA SER A 145 -12.75 16.85 13.49
C SER A 145 -13.45 16.94 14.85
N SER A 146 -14.28 15.94 15.18
CA SER A 146 -14.87 15.73 16.51
C SER A 146 -13.83 15.42 17.60
N GLY A 147 -12.57 15.19 17.21
CA GLY A 147 -11.50 14.74 18.11
C GLY A 147 -11.57 13.25 18.41
N LEU A 148 -12.43 12.49 17.72
CA LEU A 148 -12.49 11.04 17.87
C LEU A 148 -11.42 10.37 17.00
N GLY A 149 -10.40 9.80 17.64
CA GLY A 149 -9.40 8.94 17.01
C GLY A 149 -9.79 7.47 17.01
N ILE A 150 -9.00 6.65 16.30
CA ILE A 150 -9.20 5.20 16.26
C ILE A 150 -8.65 4.62 17.57
N SER A 151 -9.42 3.74 18.21
CA SER A 151 -9.02 3.09 19.46
C SER A 151 -7.90 2.06 19.26
N GLY A 152 -7.02 1.87 20.24
CA GLY A 152 -5.94 0.87 20.16
C GLY A 152 -6.43 -0.55 19.85
N VAL A 153 -7.59 -0.93 20.41
CA VAL A 153 -8.24 -2.21 20.10
C VAL A 153 -8.68 -2.33 18.63
N GLU A 154 -9.16 -1.23 18.03
CA GLU A 154 -9.53 -1.18 16.61
C GLU A 154 -8.29 -1.17 15.69
N ILE A 155 -7.17 -0.59 16.14
CA ILE A 155 -5.87 -0.69 15.46
C ILE A 155 -5.40 -2.15 15.44
N MET A 156 -5.48 -2.86 16.56
CA MET A 156 -5.11 -4.29 16.62
C MET A 156 -5.99 -5.15 15.71
N ALA A 157 -7.30 -4.90 15.71
CA ALA A 157 -8.24 -5.59 14.82
C ALA A 157 -7.93 -5.28 13.33
N THR A 158 -7.59 -4.03 13.01
CA THR A 158 -7.15 -3.63 11.66
C THR A 158 -5.87 -4.36 11.25
N ALA A 159 -4.87 -4.40 12.13
CA ALA A 159 -3.60 -5.09 11.88
C ALA A 159 -3.82 -6.59 11.62
N PHE A 160 -4.66 -7.24 12.42
CA PHE A 160 -5.01 -8.64 12.24
C PHE A 160 -5.73 -8.88 10.90
N ALA A 161 -6.72 -8.05 10.56
CA ALA A 161 -7.45 -8.16 9.30
C ALA A 161 -6.52 -7.94 8.09
N ASN A 162 -5.61 -6.96 8.14
CA ASN A 162 -4.59 -6.74 7.11
C ASN A 162 -3.68 -7.96 6.91
N LEU A 163 -3.29 -8.65 7.99
CA LEU A 163 -2.51 -9.89 7.92
C LEU A 163 -3.33 -11.04 7.32
N LEU A 164 -4.60 -11.17 7.72
CA LEU A 164 -5.48 -12.22 7.26
C LEU A 164 -5.87 -12.06 5.78
N GLU A 165 -6.05 -10.83 5.32
CA GLU A 165 -6.42 -10.50 3.93
C GLU A 165 -5.20 -10.29 3.03
N ASP A 166 -4.00 -10.24 3.59
CA ASP A 166 -2.76 -9.83 2.93
C ASP A 166 -2.84 -8.44 2.26
N MET A 167 -3.53 -7.50 2.91
CA MET A 167 -3.82 -6.15 2.39
C MET A 167 -3.18 -5.00 3.21
N PRO A 168 -1.89 -5.06 3.60
CA PRO A 168 -1.22 -3.89 4.19
C PRO A 168 -0.96 -2.81 3.13
N VAL A 169 -0.72 -1.57 3.57
CA VAL A 169 -0.20 -0.53 2.66
C VAL A 169 1.26 -0.86 2.34
N ARG A 170 1.61 -0.84 1.05
CA ARG A 170 2.93 -1.19 0.55
C ARG A 170 3.49 -0.04 -0.28
N PRO A 171 4.50 0.71 0.20
CA PRO A 171 5.21 1.63 -0.66
C PRO A 171 5.87 0.86 -1.81
N LEU A 172 5.96 1.47 -2.98
CA LEU A 172 6.79 0.93 -4.05
C LEU A 172 8.22 0.73 -3.53
N GLY A 173 8.81 -0.42 -3.83
CA GLY A 173 10.23 -0.65 -3.59
C GLY A 173 11.07 0.41 -4.30
N PHE A 174 12.30 0.62 -3.84
CA PHE A 174 13.19 1.67 -4.33
C PHE A 174 13.30 1.70 -5.87
N GLY A 175 13.46 0.53 -6.49
CA GLY A 175 13.51 0.41 -7.96
C GLY A 175 12.20 0.84 -8.64
N GLY A 176 11.05 0.41 -8.13
CA GLY A 176 9.73 0.80 -8.66
C GLY A 176 9.45 2.29 -8.50
N TYR A 177 9.87 2.87 -7.38
CA TYR A 177 9.78 4.31 -7.13
C TYR A 177 10.60 5.12 -8.16
N LEU A 178 11.88 4.77 -8.35
CA LEU A 178 12.74 5.44 -9.33
C LEU A 178 12.25 5.25 -10.76
N ALA A 179 11.83 4.03 -11.12
CA ALA A 179 11.32 3.74 -12.45
C ALA A 179 10.07 4.57 -12.75
N THR A 180 9.16 4.70 -11.79
CA THR A 180 7.95 5.52 -11.94
C THR A 180 8.30 6.98 -12.19
N ILE A 181 9.17 7.56 -11.37
CA ILE A 181 9.61 8.97 -11.52
C ILE A 181 10.32 9.18 -12.85
N PHE A 182 11.24 8.29 -13.23
CA PHE A 182 12.01 8.41 -14.45
C PHE A 182 11.12 8.31 -15.69
N LEU A 183 10.32 7.25 -15.79
CA LEU A 183 9.43 7.02 -16.93
C LEU A 183 8.38 8.12 -17.05
N TRP A 184 7.81 8.58 -15.93
CA TRP A 184 6.85 9.67 -15.92
C TRP A 184 7.45 11.00 -16.40
N GLY A 185 8.61 11.37 -15.86
CA GLY A 185 9.30 12.60 -16.26
C GLY A 185 9.71 12.56 -17.75
N MET A 186 10.21 11.42 -18.22
CA MET A 186 10.55 11.22 -19.63
C MET A 186 9.32 11.35 -20.53
N LEU A 187 8.22 10.69 -20.15
CA LEU A 187 6.96 10.72 -20.88
C LEU A 187 6.43 12.15 -21.02
N LEU A 188 6.35 12.91 -19.92
CA LEU A 188 5.88 14.29 -19.94
C LEU A 188 6.83 15.21 -20.72
N GLY A 189 8.15 15.06 -20.53
CA GLY A 189 9.13 15.87 -21.23
C GLY A 189 9.10 15.66 -22.75
N ILE A 190 8.97 14.41 -23.21
CA ILE A 190 8.81 14.09 -24.63
C ILE A 190 7.48 14.65 -25.15
N PHE A 191 6.39 14.42 -24.42
CA PHE A 191 5.05 14.90 -24.81
C PHE A 191 5.04 16.42 -24.99
N CYS A 192 5.52 17.18 -24.00
CA CYS A 192 5.56 18.64 -24.07
C CYS A 192 6.45 19.18 -25.21
N ARG A 193 7.45 18.42 -25.65
CA ARG A 193 8.34 18.81 -26.74
C ARG A 193 7.76 18.51 -28.13
N LEU A 194 6.90 17.50 -28.24
CA LEU A 194 6.32 17.09 -29.52
C LEU A 194 5.07 17.89 -29.88
N PHE A 195 4.32 18.38 -28.88
CA PHE A 195 3.03 19.03 -29.10
C PHE A 195 3.09 20.55 -28.87
N PRO A 196 2.25 21.33 -29.59
CA PRO A 196 2.07 22.75 -29.33
C PRO A 196 1.71 23.05 -27.87
N THR A 197 2.11 24.22 -27.39
CA THR A 197 1.90 24.68 -25.98
C THR A 197 0.50 24.38 -25.43
N VAL A 198 -0.57 24.68 -26.18
CA VAL A 198 -1.95 24.47 -25.72
C VAL A 198 -2.27 22.98 -25.54
N ILE A 199 -1.87 22.14 -26.51
CA ILE A 199 -2.07 20.69 -26.45
C ILE A 199 -1.23 20.09 -25.31
N SER A 200 0.00 20.59 -25.13
CA SER A 200 0.89 20.20 -24.04
C SER A 200 0.28 20.52 -22.66
N ALA A 201 -0.31 21.70 -22.48
CA ALA A 201 -0.96 22.09 -21.22
C ALA A 201 -2.14 21.16 -20.89
N VAL A 202 -3.06 20.97 -21.84
CA VAL A 202 -4.24 20.11 -21.65
C VAL A 202 -3.82 18.64 -21.47
N GLY A 203 -2.85 18.18 -22.24
CA GLY A 203 -2.34 16.81 -22.15
C GLY A 203 -1.65 16.52 -20.83
N VAL A 204 -0.79 17.41 -20.32
CA VAL A 204 -0.14 17.25 -19.00
C VAL A 204 -1.20 17.16 -17.90
N MET A 205 -2.23 18.01 -17.92
CA MET A 205 -3.34 17.94 -16.97
C MET A 205 -4.10 16.61 -17.07
N GLY A 206 -4.46 16.19 -18.29
CA GLY A 206 -5.17 14.94 -18.53
C GLY A 206 -4.37 13.70 -18.09
N MET A 207 -3.09 13.65 -18.43
CA MET A 207 -2.18 12.58 -18.03
C MET A 207 -2.01 12.56 -16.49
N SER A 208 -1.84 13.72 -15.86
CA SER A 208 -1.73 13.83 -14.40
C SER A 208 -2.99 13.33 -13.69
N ALA A 209 -4.17 13.64 -14.21
CA ALA A 209 -5.43 13.12 -13.70
C ALA A 209 -5.53 11.60 -13.88
N LEU A 210 -5.16 11.07 -15.04
CA LEU A 210 -5.12 9.62 -15.29
C LEU A 210 -4.14 8.90 -14.35
N PHE A 211 -2.97 9.47 -14.11
CA PHE A 211 -1.98 8.92 -13.17
C PHE A 211 -2.56 8.87 -11.75
N LEU A 212 -3.21 9.95 -11.30
CA LEU A 212 -3.84 9.99 -9.97
C LEU A 212 -4.96 8.95 -9.84
N ILE A 213 -5.81 8.81 -10.86
CA ILE A 213 -6.87 7.79 -10.88
C ILE A 213 -6.28 6.38 -10.82
N ALA A 214 -5.25 6.11 -11.63
CA ALA A 214 -4.57 4.82 -11.63
C ALA A 214 -3.91 4.53 -10.28
N ALA A 215 -3.24 5.50 -9.67
CA ALA A 215 -2.64 5.36 -8.35
C ALA A 215 -3.70 5.09 -7.27
N GLN A 216 -4.83 5.81 -7.30
CA GLN A 216 -5.95 5.60 -6.37
C GLN A 216 -6.57 4.20 -6.54
N TYR A 217 -6.79 3.76 -7.78
CA TYR A 217 -7.30 2.42 -8.08
C TYR A 217 -6.37 1.32 -7.55
N ASN A 218 -5.06 1.45 -7.80
CA ASN A 218 -4.07 0.50 -7.30
C ASN A 218 -4.00 0.49 -5.77
N PHE A 219 -4.05 1.66 -5.13
CA PHE A 219 -4.08 1.76 -3.67
C PHE A 219 -5.29 1.03 -3.08
N LYS A 220 -6.49 1.23 -3.66
CA LYS A 220 -7.73 0.60 -3.18
C LYS A 220 -7.72 -0.93 -3.33
N ASN A 221 -7.21 -1.45 -4.46
CA ASN A 221 -7.32 -2.87 -4.77
C ASN A 221 -6.14 -3.72 -4.28
N THR A 222 -4.96 -3.10 -4.07
CA THR A 222 -3.73 -3.85 -3.74
C THR A 222 -2.96 -3.27 -2.55
N GLY A 223 -3.39 -2.13 -2.00
CA GLY A 223 -2.63 -1.42 -0.97
C GLY A 223 -1.35 -0.74 -1.50
N SER A 224 -1.11 -0.73 -2.81
CA SER A 224 0.12 -0.16 -3.40
C SER A 224 0.13 1.36 -3.32
N TRP A 225 1.17 1.91 -2.71
CA TRP A 225 1.35 3.34 -2.50
C TRP A 225 2.36 3.93 -3.50
N TYR A 226 1.82 4.58 -4.53
CA TYR A 226 2.59 5.25 -5.60
C TYR A 226 3.04 6.67 -5.18
N PRO A 227 4.17 7.16 -5.70
CA PRO A 227 4.59 8.54 -5.50
C PRO A 227 3.64 9.50 -6.22
N LEU A 228 2.98 10.38 -5.48
CA LEU A 228 2.10 11.41 -6.06
C LEU A 228 2.79 12.76 -6.13
N VAL A 229 3.49 13.13 -5.05
CA VAL A 229 4.04 14.49 -4.88
C VAL A 229 5.04 14.83 -5.98
N ILE A 230 6.08 14.01 -6.19
CA ILE A 230 7.11 14.30 -7.19
C ILE A 230 6.53 14.30 -8.63
N PRO A 231 5.81 13.27 -9.09
CA PRO A 231 5.24 13.25 -10.43
C PRO A 231 4.28 14.41 -10.74
N LEU A 232 3.37 14.72 -9.80
CA LEU A 232 2.28 15.66 -10.05
C LEU A 232 2.63 17.11 -9.73
N PHE A 233 3.38 17.36 -8.66
CA PHE A 233 3.64 18.73 -8.18
C PHE A 233 5.01 19.27 -8.59
N PHE A 234 5.95 18.41 -8.97
CA PHE A 234 7.28 18.84 -9.41
C PHE A 234 7.52 18.53 -10.88
N GLN A 235 7.43 17.27 -11.29
CA GLN A 235 7.76 16.88 -12.66
C GLN A 235 6.79 17.43 -13.69
N ALA A 236 5.48 17.41 -13.43
CA ALA A 236 4.50 17.94 -14.38
C ALA A 236 4.68 19.46 -14.65
N PRO A 237 4.78 20.33 -13.62
CA PRO A 237 5.10 21.74 -13.85
C PRO A 237 6.46 21.95 -14.50
N LEU A 238 7.51 21.26 -14.03
CA LEU A 238 8.86 21.41 -14.58
C LEU A 238 8.94 20.97 -16.04
N ALA A 239 8.25 19.89 -16.43
CA ALA A 239 8.22 19.43 -17.82
C ALA A 239 7.54 20.47 -18.72
N PHE A 240 6.39 20.99 -18.29
CA PHE A 240 5.64 22.00 -19.05
C PHE A 240 6.43 23.31 -19.18
N PHE A 241 6.82 23.93 -18.06
CA PHE A 241 7.56 25.20 -18.09
C PHE A 241 8.96 25.05 -18.70
N GLY A 242 9.61 23.91 -18.48
CA GLY A 242 10.89 23.59 -19.12
C GLY A 242 10.76 23.53 -20.64
N ALA A 243 9.71 22.89 -21.17
CA ALA A 243 9.45 22.86 -22.61
C ALA A 243 9.19 24.27 -23.17
N LEU A 244 8.37 25.07 -22.47
CA LEU A 244 8.09 26.46 -22.85
C LEU A 244 9.36 27.32 -22.88
N ALA A 245 10.21 27.20 -21.85
CA ALA A 245 11.46 27.93 -21.79
C ALA A 245 12.36 27.57 -22.98
N ILE A 246 12.50 26.27 -23.30
CA ILE A 246 13.29 25.80 -24.44
C ILE A 246 12.74 26.33 -25.77
N GLU A 247 11.42 26.33 -25.95
CA GLU A 247 10.77 26.87 -27.14
C GLU A 247 11.01 28.39 -27.26
N HIS A 248 10.84 29.13 -26.16
CA HIS A 248 11.08 30.58 -26.12
C HIS A 248 12.54 30.93 -26.43
N PHE A 249 13.51 30.22 -25.82
CA PHE A 249 14.93 30.42 -26.14
C PHE A 249 15.26 30.12 -27.60
N ARG A 250 14.63 29.09 -28.19
CA ARG A 250 14.79 28.76 -29.61
C ARG A 250 14.26 29.88 -30.51
N LEU A 251 13.07 30.42 -30.21
CA LEU A 251 12.46 31.52 -30.96
C LEU A 251 13.31 32.80 -30.86
N LEU A 252 13.76 33.15 -29.65
CA LEU A 252 14.62 34.32 -29.43
C LEU A 252 15.92 34.23 -30.24
N LYS A 253 16.57 33.05 -30.24
CA LYS A 253 17.79 32.82 -31.02
C LYS A 253 17.55 33.02 -32.52
N GLN A 254 16.44 32.50 -33.06
CA GLN A 254 16.08 32.69 -34.47
C GLN A 254 15.81 34.15 -34.81
N THR A 255 15.13 34.90 -33.94
CA THR A 255 14.87 36.34 -34.15
C THR A 255 16.17 37.15 -34.14
N LEU A 256 17.10 36.87 -33.22
CA LEU A 256 18.40 37.53 -33.17
C LEU A 256 19.26 37.24 -34.40
N GLU A 257 19.26 36.00 -34.90
CA GLU A 257 19.97 35.63 -36.13
C GLU A 257 19.38 36.36 -37.36
N LYS A 258 18.06 36.48 -37.46
CA LYS A 258 17.40 37.25 -38.54
C LYS A 258 17.75 38.73 -38.50
N LEU A 259 17.68 39.37 -37.34
CA LEU A 259 18.03 40.79 -37.16
C LEU A 259 19.50 41.06 -37.51
N ARG A 260 20.40 40.12 -37.18
CA ARG A 260 21.80 40.21 -37.57
C ARG A 260 21.97 40.14 -39.08
N MET A 261 21.30 39.19 -39.75
CA MET A 261 21.37 39.07 -41.21
C MET A 261 20.79 40.29 -41.93
N GLU A 262 19.68 40.87 -41.45
CA GLU A 262 19.12 42.11 -42.02
C GLU A 262 20.08 43.29 -41.88
N LYS A 263 20.75 43.42 -40.72
CA LYS A 263 21.75 44.46 -40.48
C LYS A 263 22.99 44.30 -41.38
N ASP A 264 23.45 43.06 -41.57
CA ASP A 264 24.58 42.78 -42.45
C ASP A 264 24.21 43.08 -43.91
N LEU A 265 22.97 42.78 -44.33
CA LEU A 265 22.44 43.12 -45.65
C LEU A 265 22.33 44.63 -45.88
N SER A 266 21.87 45.40 -44.88
CA SER A 266 21.75 46.85 -45.02
C SER A 266 23.12 47.52 -45.10
N MET A 267 24.09 47.11 -44.28
CA MET A 267 25.47 47.61 -44.40
C MET A 267 26.09 47.29 -45.77
N ALA A 268 25.86 46.08 -46.30
CA ALA A 268 26.37 45.72 -47.62
C ALA A 268 25.77 46.59 -48.75
N ARG A 269 24.49 46.97 -48.62
CA ARG A 269 23.80 47.85 -49.58
C ARG A 269 24.34 49.27 -49.52
N ASP A 270 24.58 49.81 -48.32
CA ASP A 270 25.10 51.17 -48.14
C ASP A 270 26.55 51.32 -48.65
N VAL A 271 27.35 50.25 -48.67
CA VAL A 271 28.71 50.24 -49.23
C VAL A 271 28.73 50.24 -50.76
N GLN A 272 27.65 49.81 -51.42
CA GLN A 272 27.55 49.76 -52.88
C GLN A 272 26.99 51.03 -53.54
N THR A 273 26.46 51.96 -52.74
CA THR A 273 26.00 53.30 -53.17
C THR A 273 27.04 54.37 -52.88
#